data_AF-A0A955R5L2-F1
#
_entry.id   AF-A0A955R5L2-F1
#
_cell.length_a   1.000
_cell.length_b   1.000
_cell.length_c   1.000
_cell.angle_alpha   90.00
_cell.angle_beta   90.00
_cell.angle_gamma   90.00
#
_symmetry.space_group_name_H-M   'P 1'
#
loop_
_entity.id
_entity.type
_entity.pdbx_description
1 polymer ?
#
loop_
_entity_poly.entity_id
_entity_poly.type
_entity_poly.pdbx_seq_one_letter_code
_entity_poly.pdbx_strand_id
1 'polypeptide(L)'
;MLLIPAVASAQALTVPPLVVGQPAALAVTGASPGAQVAWYASLAGPGAGPCAGAVCLGLASPIQVLGTTLADGSGSASLTLVVPDNAPIGPVSLQAGAMSGPVGARRIELTQVVDTEVLPLSSLSDDFESGVLGPAWTVLHPQLATISFVNGSLRIVPTAAGLPSIWYQDGEGPLVSQRIRGDFTVTTRALAHDPSGAAPPVSYRLGGITVRNPDDTAPGTHDFVHLAVGAGDPGHAFAVEHKITVDSQSSYAFDSVPFGPVDLRIVRIGDVFELSFKLPADASWTSSATYVVPQMPATVEVGLMAYANASPIDLQVDFDAFDLSP
;
A
#
# COMPACT_ATOMS: atom_id res chain seq x y z
N MET A 1 -12.31 -20.03 -52.82
CA MET A 1 -11.66 -20.22 -51.51
C MET A 1 -11.87 -18.93 -50.73
N LEU A 2 -12.90 -18.88 -49.87
CA LEU A 2 -13.22 -17.68 -49.08
C LEU A 2 -12.24 -17.62 -47.88
N LEU A 3 -11.44 -16.57 -47.82
CA LEU A 3 -10.69 -16.21 -46.63
C LEU A 3 -11.68 -15.68 -45.59
N ILE A 4 -11.99 -16.50 -44.59
CA ILE A 4 -12.68 -16.03 -43.38
C ILE A 4 -11.67 -15.14 -42.64
N PRO A 5 -11.96 -13.85 -42.41
CA PRO A 5 -11.05 -12.99 -41.67
C PRO A 5 -10.87 -13.54 -40.25
N ALA A 6 -9.62 -13.54 -39.77
CA ALA A 6 -9.32 -13.87 -38.38
C ALA A 6 -10.05 -12.87 -37.48
N VAL A 7 -11.02 -13.35 -36.73
CA VAL A 7 -11.68 -12.53 -35.70
C VAL A 7 -10.65 -12.30 -34.61
N ALA A 8 -10.31 -11.04 -34.35
CA ALA A 8 -9.45 -10.68 -33.23
C ALA A 8 -10.00 -11.34 -31.95
N SER A 9 -9.11 -11.94 -31.15
CA SER A 9 -9.49 -12.59 -29.89
C SER A 9 -10.25 -11.60 -29.02
N ALA A 10 -11.44 -11.98 -28.54
CA ALA A 10 -12.23 -11.17 -27.61
C ALA A 10 -11.61 -11.12 -26.19
N GLN A 11 -10.49 -11.83 -25.98
CA GLN A 11 -9.86 -11.92 -24.67
C GLN A 11 -8.96 -10.72 -24.40
N ALA A 12 -9.10 -10.13 -23.22
CA ALA A 12 -8.31 -8.99 -22.78
C ALA A 12 -7.54 -9.33 -21.51
N LEU A 13 -6.22 -9.13 -21.53
CA LEU A 13 -5.36 -9.16 -20.35
C LEU A 13 -5.27 -7.76 -19.70
N THR A 14 -5.49 -7.69 -18.38
CA THR A 14 -5.26 -6.49 -17.57
C THR A 14 -4.13 -6.79 -16.57
N VAL A 15 -3.15 -5.90 -16.51
CA VAL A 15 -1.98 -6.00 -15.63
C VAL A 15 -1.90 -4.73 -14.78
N PRO A 16 -2.00 -4.83 -13.43
CA PRO A 16 -1.76 -3.68 -12.55
C PRO A 16 -0.26 -3.34 -12.52
N PRO A 17 0.14 -2.22 -11.88
CA PRO A 17 1.54 -1.97 -11.58
C PRO A 17 2.18 -3.18 -10.87
N LEU A 18 3.39 -3.57 -11.30
CA LEU A 18 4.13 -4.69 -10.73
C LEU A 18 5.23 -4.13 -9.84
N VAL A 19 5.01 -4.09 -8.52
CA VAL A 19 5.99 -3.56 -7.57
C VAL A 19 6.69 -4.73 -6.87
N VAL A 20 8.01 -4.72 -6.81
CA VAL A 20 8.78 -5.79 -6.12
C VAL A 20 8.32 -6.00 -4.68
N GLY A 21 8.21 -7.25 -4.27
CA GLY A 21 7.72 -7.67 -2.96
C GLY A 21 6.21 -7.52 -2.77
N GLN A 22 5.49 -6.86 -3.68
CA GLN A 22 4.08 -6.58 -3.54
C GLN A 22 3.19 -7.58 -4.30
N PRO A 23 1.96 -7.83 -3.81
CA PRO A 23 1.00 -8.64 -4.54
C PRO A 23 0.51 -7.92 -5.80
N ALA A 24 0.35 -8.67 -6.89
CA ALA A 24 -0.27 -8.22 -8.13
C ALA A 24 -1.36 -9.22 -8.57
N ALA A 25 -2.51 -8.69 -8.98
CA ALA A 25 -3.63 -9.50 -9.49
C ALA A 25 -3.76 -9.29 -11.00
N LEU A 26 -3.25 -10.24 -11.79
CA LEU A 26 -3.43 -10.26 -13.24
C LEU A 26 -4.83 -10.75 -13.56
N ALA A 27 -5.50 -10.16 -14.56
CA ALA A 27 -6.87 -10.55 -14.92
C ALA A 27 -7.01 -10.78 -16.43
N VAL A 28 -7.76 -11.81 -16.81
CA VAL A 28 -8.20 -12.08 -18.18
C VAL A 28 -9.72 -12.07 -18.20
N THR A 29 -10.31 -11.40 -19.17
CA THR A 29 -11.74 -11.47 -19.47
C THR A 29 -11.97 -12.04 -20.87
N GLY A 30 -13.18 -12.52 -21.15
CA GLY A 30 -13.58 -13.03 -22.46
C GLY A 30 -13.12 -14.46 -22.77
N ALA A 31 -12.58 -15.19 -21.80
CA ALA A 31 -12.26 -16.61 -21.96
C ALA A 31 -13.54 -17.47 -22.00
N SER A 32 -13.47 -18.67 -22.56
CA SER A 32 -14.58 -19.62 -22.44
C SER A 32 -14.77 -20.02 -20.96
N PRO A 33 -16.00 -20.11 -20.42
CA PRO A 33 -16.22 -20.58 -19.07
C PRO A 33 -15.58 -21.94 -18.81
N GLY A 34 -14.86 -22.07 -17.68
CA GLY A 34 -14.11 -23.27 -17.32
C GLY A 34 -12.81 -23.50 -18.10
N ALA A 35 -12.41 -22.59 -19.00
CA ALA A 35 -11.13 -22.68 -19.69
C ALA A 35 -9.96 -22.59 -18.70
N GLN A 36 -8.90 -23.34 -18.99
CA GLN A 36 -7.64 -23.21 -18.25
C GLN A 36 -6.83 -22.05 -18.83
N VAL A 37 -6.55 -21.02 -18.03
CA VAL A 37 -5.77 -19.85 -18.42
C VAL A 37 -4.35 -20.00 -17.89
N ALA A 38 -3.37 -20.00 -18.80
CA ALA A 38 -1.95 -19.99 -18.46
C ALA A 38 -1.36 -18.59 -18.64
N TRP A 39 -0.50 -18.18 -17.72
CA TRP A 39 0.03 -16.82 -17.63
C TRP A 39 1.54 -16.83 -17.89
N TYR A 40 2.00 -15.94 -18.76
CA TYR A 40 3.38 -15.90 -19.23
C TYR A 40 3.97 -14.51 -19.07
N ALA A 41 5.26 -14.44 -18.79
CA ALA A 41 6.03 -13.20 -18.78
C ALA A 41 7.36 -13.36 -19.50
N SER A 42 7.87 -12.27 -20.07
CA SER A 42 9.21 -12.19 -20.65
C SER A 42 9.85 -10.84 -20.35
N LEU A 43 11.10 -10.87 -19.89
CA LEU A 43 11.95 -9.69 -19.74
C LEU A 43 12.64 -9.31 -21.05
N ALA A 44 12.58 -10.17 -22.08
CA ALA A 44 13.14 -9.89 -23.40
C ALA A 44 12.18 -9.07 -24.28
N GLY A 45 10.96 -8.82 -23.81
CA GLY A 45 9.96 -8.04 -24.54
C GLY A 45 9.02 -8.88 -25.43
N PRO A 46 8.23 -8.22 -26.29
CA PRO A 46 7.42 -8.90 -27.29
C PRO A 46 8.30 -9.56 -28.37
N GLY A 47 7.86 -10.69 -28.92
CA GLY A 47 8.59 -11.39 -29.97
C GLY A 47 7.96 -12.73 -30.38
N ALA A 48 8.55 -13.41 -31.36
CA ALA A 48 8.09 -14.73 -31.76
C ALA A 48 8.45 -15.77 -30.68
N GLY A 49 7.46 -16.16 -29.89
CA GLY A 49 7.58 -17.17 -28.86
C GLY A 49 7.34 -18.59 -29.36
N PRO A 50 7.42 -19.59 -28.46
CA PRO A 50 7.13 -20.98 -28.78
C PRO A 50 5.67 -21.15 -29.25
N CYS A 51 5.46 -22.13 -30.12
CA CYS A 51 4.17 -22.43 -30.71
C CYS A 51 3.61 -23.78 -30.20
N ALA A 52 2.30 -23.81 -29.99
CA ALA A 52 1.52 -25.03 -29.82
C ALA A 52 0.63 -25.21 -31.05
N GLY A 53 1.09 -26.02 -32.01
CA GLY A 53 0.46 -26.12 -33.33
C GLY A 53 0.62 -24.81 -34.11
N ALA A 54 -0.51 -24.20 -34.51
CA ALA A 54 -0.52 -22.95 -35.27
C ALA A 54 -0.59 -21.68 -34.38
N VAL A 55 -0.65 -21.83 -33.05
CA VAL A 55 -0.77 -20.71 -32.11
C VAL A 55 0.59 -20.50 -31.44
N CYS A 56 1.17 -19.31 -31.59
CA CYS A 56 2.47 -18.94 -31.03
C CYS A 56 2.32 -17.81 -30.02
N LEU A 57 3.05 -17.89 -28.91
CA LEU A 57 3.14 -16.76 -27.98
C LEU A 57 3.79 -15.55 -28.67
N GLY A 58 3.33 -14.36 -28.31
CA GLY A 58 3.88 -13.07 -28.74
C GLY A 58 5.00 -12.55 -27.84
N LEU A 59 5.67 -13.44 -27.10
CA LEU A 59 6.73 -13.09 -26.16
C LEU A 59 8.08 -13.64 -26.63
N ALA A 60 9.13 -12.83 -26.54
CA ALA A 60 10.50 -13.27 -26.84
C ALA A 60 11.02 -14.22 -25.73
N SER A 61 11.91 -15.16 -26.09
CA SER A 61 12.57 -16.02 -25.10
C SER A 61 13.67 -15.26 -24.34
N PRO A 62 13.93 -15.59 -23.05
CA PRO A 62 13.28 -16.65 -22.26
C PRO A 62 11.89 -16.25 -21.75
N ILE A 63 10.95 -17.21 -21.73
CA ILE A 63 9.58 -17.02 -21.23
C ILE A 63 9.43 -17.75 -19.90
N GLN A 64 8.86 -17.07 -18.92
CA GLN A 64 8.49 -17.64 -17.62
C GLN A 64 6.99 -17.95 -17.59
N VAL A 65 6.63 -19.12 -17.05
CA VAL A 65 5.23 -19.46 -16.74
C VAL A 65 4.97 -19.04 -15.31
N LEU A 66 4.06 -18.08 -15.12
CA LEU A 66 3.74 -17.53 -13.80
C LEU A 66 2.76 -18.42 -13.04
N GLY A 67 1.88 -19.12 -13.75
CA GLY A 67 0.89 -20.01 -13.16
C GLY A 67 -0.23 -20.38 -14.11
N THR A 68 -1.23 -21.09 -13.60
CA THR A 68 -2.47 -21.40 -14.32
C THR A 68 -3.68 -21.25 -13.43
N THR A 69 -4.79 -20.76 -13.96
CA THR A 69 -6.07 -20.61 -13.26
C THR A 69 -7.23 -21.07 -14.15
N LEU A 70 -8.44 -21.14 -13.60
CA LEU A 70 -9.65 -21.46 -14.38
C LEU A 70 -10.48 -20.20 -14.58
N ALA A 71 -11.02 -20.04 -15.78
CA ALA A 71 -12.03 -19.04 -16.05
C ALA A 71 -13.35 -19.43 -15.38
N ASP A 72 -13.99 -18.47 -14.72
CA ASP A 72 -15.28 -18.64 -14.05
C ASP A 72 -16.46 -18.72 -15.05
N GLY A 73 -17.69 -18.77 -14.53
CA GLY A 73 -18.90 -18.82 -15.36
C GLY A 73 -19.11 -17.60 -16.27
N SER A 74 -18.46 -16.47 -15.98
CA SER A 74 -18.48 -15.25 -16.78
C SER A 74 -17.38 -15.19 -17.84
N GLY A 75 -16.46 -16.16 -17.84
CA GLY A 75 -15.29 -16.15 -18.70
C GLY A 75 -14.14 -15.28 -18.18
N SER A 76 -14.12 -15.00 -16.87
CA SER A 76 -13.05 -14.24 -16.22
C SER A 76 -12.10 -15.15 -15.46
N ALA A 77 -10.80 -14.90 -15.53
CA ALA A 77 -9.79 -15.59 -14.74
C ALA A 77 -8.86 -14.57 -14.09
N SER A 78 -8.43 -14.82 -12.86
CA SER A 78 -7.47 -13.98 -12.14
C SER A 78 -6.31 -14.82 -11.61
N LEU A 79 -5.09 -14.31 -11.70
CA LEU A 79 -3.90 -14.87 -11.05
C LEU A 79 -3.33 -13.83 -10.10
N THR A 80 -3.39 -14.11 -8.80
CA THR A 80 -2.67 -13.35 -7.78
C THR A 80 -1.30 -13.95 -7.55
N LEU A 81 -0.26 -13.13 -7.68
CA LEU A 81 1.12 -13.50 -7.38
C LEU A 81 1.79 -12.41 -6.55
N VAL A 82 2.90 -12.74 -5.89
CA VAL A 82 3.81 -11.74 -5.31
C VAL A 82 4.95 -11.55 -6.29
N VAL A 83 5.22 -10.31 -6.68
CA VAL A 83 6.41 -10.00 -7.50
C VAL A 83 7.64 -10.29 -6.65
N PRO A 84 8.57 -11.15 -7.08
CA PRO A 84 9.75 -11.48 -6.26
C PRO A 84 10.56 -10.24 -5.87
N ASP A 85 11.09 -10.19 -4.65
CA ASP A 85 11.91 -9.06 -4.16
C ASP A 85 13.15 -8.80 -5.02
N ASN A 86 13.65 -9.85 -5.69
CA ASN A 86 14.80 -9.81 -6.58
C ASN A 86 14.42 -9.76 -8.07
N ALA A 87 13.15 -9.50 -8.41
CA ALA A 87 12.75 -9.32 -9.79
C ALA A 87 13.49 -8.12 -10.42
N PRO A 88 14.04 -8.25 -11.64
CA PRO A 88 14.71 -7.12 -12.28
C PRO A 88 13.76 -5.96 -12.50
N ILE A 89 14.13 -4.77 -12.01
CA ILE A 89 13.41 -3.52 -12.27
C ILE A 89 13.54 -3.17 -13.75
N GLY A 90 12.43 -2.76 -14.37
CA GLY A 90 12.38 -2.37 -15.77
C GLY A 90 11.32 -3.13 -16.58
N PRO A 91 11.43 -3.13 -17.91
CA PRO A 91 10.35 -3.59 -18.78
C PRO A 91 10.10 -5.10 -18.66
N VAL A 92 8.82 -5.46 -18.70
CA VAL A 92 8.34 -6.84 -18.78
C VAL A 92 7.11 -6.90 -19.68
N SER A 93 7.06 -7.92 -20.54
CA SER A 93 5.90 -8.20 -21.39
C SER A 93 5.16 -9.40 -20.84
N LEU A 94 3.83 -9.28 -20.71
CA LEU A 94 2.97 -10.36 -20.25
C LEU A 94 1.98 -10.77 -21.33
N GLN A 95 1.63 -12.04 -21.35
CA GLN A 95 0.57 -12.58 -22.20
C GLN A 95 -0.11 -13.73 -21.47
N ALA A 96 -1.38 -13.97 -21.74
CA ALA A 96 -2.09 -15.15 -21.28
C ALA A 96 -2.61 -15.98 -22.45
N GLY A 97 -2.78 -17.27 -22.22
CA GLY A 97 -3.40 -18.20 -23.16
C GLY A 97 -4.48 -19.03 -22.49
N ALA A 98 -5.71 -18.94 -22.97
CA ALA A 98 -6.84 -19.73 -22.52
C ALA A 98 -7.00 -21.00 -23.37
N MET A 99 -7.07 -22.15 -22.70
CA MET A 99 -7.29 -23.46 -23.32
C MET A 99 -8.67 -23.99 -22.96
N SER A 100 -9.50 -24.27 -23.97
CA SER A 100 -10.84 -24.84 -23.79
C SER A 100 -11.08 -26.07 -24.69
N GLY A 101 -12.09 -26.87 -24.36
CA GLY A 101 -12.46 -28.09 -25.10
C GLY A 101 -11.79 -29.39 -24.62
N PRO A 102 -12.23 -30.55 -25.14
CA PRO A 102 -11.75 -31.85 -24.71
C PRO A 102 -10.30 -32.11 -25.14
N VAL A 103 -9.62 -33.04 -24.46
CA VAL A 103 -8.27 -33.52 -24.79
C VAL A 103 -8.31 -34.17 -26.18
N GLY A 104 -7.86 -33.44 -27.21
CA GLY A 104 -7.91 -33.85 -28.63
C GLY A 104 -8.59 -32.83 -29.56
N ALA A 105 -9.36 -31.89 -29.02
CA ALA A 105 -9.94 -30.77 -29.75
C ALA A 105 -9.77 -29.45 -28.98
N ARG A 106 -8.62 -29.31 -28.29
CA ARG A 106 -8.32 -28.11 -27.51
C ARG A 106 -8.19 -26.90 -28.42
N ARG A 107 -8.90 -25.83 -28.08
CA ARG A 107 -8.75 -24.51 -28.68
C ARG A 107 -7.88 -23.67 -27.76
N ILE A 108 -6.86 -23.03 -28.33
CA ILE A 108 -6.01 -22.07 -27.62
C ILE A 108 -6.33 -20.69 -28.18
N GLU A 109 -6.69 -19.78 -27.29
CA GLU A 109 -6.87 -18.36 -27.59
C GLU A 109 -5.88 -17.58 -26.76
N LEU A 110 -5.14 -16.66 -27.39
CA LEU A 110 -4.19 -15.80 -26.70
C LEU A 110 -4.82 -14.42 -26.49
N THR A 111 -4.40 -13.76 -25.42
CA THR A 111 -4.65 -12.33 -25.21
C THR A 111 -3.69 -11.49 -26.06
N GLN A 112 -3.90 -10.18 -26.07
CA GLN A 112 -2.85 -9.24 -26.45
C GLN A 112 -1.62 -9.39 -25.53
N VAL A 113 -0.46 -8.98 -26.03
CA VAL A 113 0.73 -8.76 -25.21
C VAL A 113 0.56 -7.41 -24.50
N VAL A 114 0.83 -7.38 -23.19
CA VAL A 114 0.83 -6.17 -22.38
C VAL A 114 2.26 -5.88 -21.95
N ASP A 115 2.82 -4.79 -22.45
CA ASP A 115 4.08 -4.25 -21.98
C ASP A 115 3.84 -3.38 -20.74
N THR A 116 4.61 -3.63 -19.69
CA THR A 116 4.59 -2.86 -18.44
C THR A 116 5.99 -2.86 -17.84
N GLU A 117 6.13 -2.34 -16.62
CA GLU A 117 7.38 -2.31 -15.89
C GLU A 117 7.25 -2.97 -14.51
N VAL A 118 8.31 -3.65 -14.09
CA VAL A 118 8.55 -3.99 -12.70
C VAL A 118 9.17 -2.78 -12.02
N LEU A 119 8.54 -2.30 -10.97
CA LEU A 119 8.85 -1.07 -10.28
C LEU A 119 9.48 -1.36 -8.90
N PRO A 120 10.39 -0.50 -8.42
CA PRO A 120 10.93 -0.60 -7.06
C PRO A 120 9.85 -0.26 -6.03
N LEU A 121 9.99 -0.71 -4.78
CA LEU A 121 9.05 -0.37 -3.70
C LEU A 121 8.83 1.15 -3.56
N SER A 122 9.87 1.95 -3.81
CA SER A 122 9.80 3.40 -3.77
C SER A 122 8.86 4.02 -4.81
N SER A 123 8.38 3.28 -5.82
CA SER A 123 7.33 3.76 -6.72
C SER A 123 5.96 3.89 -6.06
N LEU A 124 5.80 3.35 -4.84
CA LEU A 124 4.63 3.55 -3.99
C LEU A 124 4.74 4.79 -3.10
N SER A 125 5.86 5.52 -3.17
CA SER A 125 6.01 6.82 -2.50
C SER A 125 5.11 7.87 -3.17
N ASP A 126 4.76 8.90 -2.41
CA ASP A 126 3.91 10.00 -2.88
C ASP A 126 4.43 11.32 -2.31
N ASP A 127 4.73 12.28 -3.18
CA ASP A 127 5.10 13.65 -2.80
C ASP A 127 3.88 14.57 -2.64
N PHE A 128 2.68 14.05 -2.91
CA PHE A 128 1.38 14.72 -2.82
C PHE A 128 1.21 15.97 -3.70
N GLU A 129 2.17 16.28 -4.56
CA GLU A 129 2.17 17.44 -5.46
C GLU A 129 1.09 17.36 -6.54
N SER A 130 0.62 16.14 -6.84
CA SER A 130 -0.47 15.93 -7.80
C SER A 130 -1.83 16.47 -7.32
N GLY A 131 -2.00 16.69 -6.02
CA GLY A 131 -3.25 17.13 -5.41
C GLY A 131 -4.37 16.10 -5.40
N VAL A 132 -4.07 14.83 -5.70
CA VAL A 132 -5.00 13.69 -5.65
C VAL A 132 -4.30 12.44 -5.14
N LEU A 133 -5.01 11.58 -4.40
CA LEU A 133 -4.47 10.29 -4.01
C LEU A 133 -4.42 9.35 -5.22
N GLY A 134 -3.26 8.74 -5.46
CA GLY A 134 -3.11 7.67 -6.44
C GLY A 134 -3.95 6.42 -6.12
N PRO A 135 -4.11 5.49 -7.08
CA PRO A 135 -4.97 4.32 -6.93
C PRO A 135 -4.49 3.28 -5.89
N ALA A 136 -3.25 3.38 -5.41
CA ALA A 136 -2.71 2.52 -4.37
C ALA A 136 -3.24 2.88 -2.96
N TRP A 137 -3.77 4.10 -2.79
CA TRP A 137 -4.24 4.62 -1.52
C TRP A 137 -5.68 4.21 -1.22
N THR A 138 -5.93 3.90 0.04
CA THR A 138 -7.26 3.72 0.63
C THR A 138 -7.42 4.62 1.84
N VAL A 139 -8.67 4.95 2.18
CA VAL A 139 -8.98 5.71 3.40
C VAL A 139 -9.81 4.85 4.32
N LEU A 140 -9.24 4.49 5.47
CA LEU A 140 -9.95 3.88 6.58
C LEU A 140 -10.64 4.97 7.41
N HIS A 141 -11.88 4.72 7.80
CA HIS A 141 -12.74 5.65 8.55
C HIS A 141 -12.82 7.06 7.95
N PRO A 142 -13.16 7.22 6.65
CA PRO A 142 -13.19 8.53 5.98
C PRO A 142 -14.17 9.52 6.61
N GLN A 143 -15.18 9.04 7.34
CA GLN A 143 -16.13 9.88 8.07
C GLN A 143 -15.50 10.64 9.26
N LEU A 144 -14.31 10.23 9.72
CA LEU A 144 -13.61 10.82 10.87
C LEU A 144 -12.60 11.92 10.49
N ALA A 145 -12.42 12.22 9.21
CA ALA A 145 -11.54 13.29 8.76
C ALA A 145 -12.01 13.99 7.48
N THR A 146 -11.58 15.24 7.34
CA THR A 146 -11.46 15.88 6.02
C THR A 146 -10.05 15.66 5.51
N ILE A 147 -9.93 15.14 4.28
CA ILE A 147 -8.66 14.93 3.59
C ILE A 147 -8.60 15.93 2.43
N SER A 148 -7.51 16.68 2.36
CA SER A 148 -7.32 17.72 1.34
C SER A 148 -5.84 17.86 1.01
N PHE A 149 -5.53 18.61 -0.06
CA PHE A 149 -4.17 18.92 -0.47
C PHE A 149 -3.95 20.42 -0.37
N VAL A 150 -2.89 20.84 0.31
CA VAL A 150 -2.59 22.25 0.56
C VAL A 150 -1.10 22.47 0.34
N ASN A 151 -0.76 23.30 -0.66
CA ASN A 151 0.63 23.67 -1.00
C ASN A 151 1.57 22.47 -1.24
N GLY A 152 1.10 21.43 -1.92
CA GLY A 152 1.88 20.22 -2.19
C GLY A 152 1.81 19.17 -1.07
N SER A 153 1.30 19.50 0.12
CA SER A 153 1.18 18.55 1.23
C SER A 153 -0.20 17.91 1.31
N LEU A 154 -0.27 16.67 1.78
CA LEU A 154 -1.51 16.05 2.23
C LEU A 154 -1.90 16.62 3.60
N ARG A 155 -3.12 17.13 3.74
CA ARG A 155 -3.68 17.62 4.99
C ARG A 155 -4.79 16.70 5.49
N ILE A 156 -4.66 16.24 6.73
CA ILE A 156 -5.69 15.47 7.45
C ILE A 156 -6.21 16.33 8.62
N VAL A 157 -7.51 16.59 8.63
CA VAL A 157 -8.21 17.33 9.70
C VAL A 157 -9.26 16.41 10.32
N PRO A 158 -9.09 15.94 11.57
CA PRO A 158 -10.12 15.14 12.22
C PRO A 158 -11.45 15.90 12.31
N THR A 159 -12.56 15.19 12.15
CA THR A 159 -13.92 15.74 12.25
C THR A 159 -14.67 15.22 13.47
N ALA A 160 -14.10 14.22 14.15
CA ALA A 160 -14.59 13.64 15.38
C ALA A 160 -13.48 13.55 16.42
N ALA A 161 -13.88 13.40 17.68
CA ALA A 161 -12.97 13.20 18.80
C ALA A 161 -13.51 12.15 19.78
N GLY A 162 -12.63 11.63 20.64
CA GLY A 162 -12.96 10.64 21.65
C GLY A 162 -12.33 9.27 21.37
N LEU A 163 -12.37 8.40 22.36
CA LEU A 163 -11.70 7.09 22.32
C LEU A 163 -11.99 6.25 21.06
N PRO A 164 -13.23 6.20 20.52
CA PRO A 164 -13.51 5.43 19.30
C PRO A 164 -12.89 6.00 18.02
N SER A 165 -12.36 7.23 18.06
CA SER A 165 -11.83 7.96 16.90
C SER A 165 -10.35 8.27 17.03
N ILE A 166 -9.67 7.61 17.97
CA ILE A 166 -8.22 7.69 18.16
C ILE A 166 -7.62 6.30 18.11
N TRP A 167 -6.32 6.22 17.83
CA TRP A 167 -5.56 4.97 17.85
C TRP A 167 -5.18 4.58 19.29
N TYR A 168 -6.14 3.99 20.01
CA TYR A 168 -5.99 3.53 21.39
C TYR A 168 -6.95 2.38 21.70
N GLN A 169 -6.40 1.26 22.20
CA GLN A 169 -7.11 0.01 22.43
C GLN A 169 -7.84 -0.45 21.15
N ASP A 170 -9.17 -0.60 21.21
CA ASP A 170 -10.04 -0.92 20.07
C ASP A 170 -10.35 0.28 19.17
N GLY A 171 -9.93 1.49 19.56
CA GLY A 171 -10.16 2.69 18.80
C GLY A 171 -9.28 2.74 17.55
N GLU A 172 -9.88 3.14 16.42
CA GLU A 172 -9.19 3.43 15.18
C GLU A 172 -9.55 4.85 14.71
N GLY A 173 -8.52 5.65 14.45
CA GLY A 173 -8.70 6.97 13.81
C GLY A 173 -8.81 6.87 12.29
N PRO A 174 -8.99 7.99 11.59
CA PRO A 174 -8.85 8.04 10.14
C PRO A 174 -7.41 7.68 9.74
N LEU A 175 -7.26 6.92 8.65
CA LEU A 175 -5.96 6.52 8.12
C LEU A 175 -5.98 6.50 6.59
N VAL A 176 -5.10 7.29 5.98
CA VAL A 176 -4.82 7.27 4.54
C VAL A 176 -3.65 6.32 4.33
N SER A 177 -3.88 5.14 3.77
CA SER A 177 -2.90 4.04 3.78
C SER A 177 -2.77 3.31 2.45
N GLN A 178 -1.66 2.56 2.34
CA GLN A 178 -1.44 1.56 1.32
C GLN A 178 -1.22 0.20 1.98
N ARG A 179 -1.51 -0.87 1.24
CA ARG A 179 -1.17 -2.24 1.66
C ARG A 179 0.23 -2.59 1.20
N ILE A 180 1.14 -2.78 2.16
CA ILE A 180 2.55 -3.05 1.90
C ILE A 180 2.91 -4.40 2.48
N ARG A 181 3.55 -5.22 1.65
CA ARG A 181 4.08 -6.53 2.02
C ARG A 181 5.58 -6.48 2.29
N GLY A 182 6.00 -7.19 3.34
CA GLY A 182 7.41 -7.45 3.65
C GLY A 182 8.04 -6.41 4.57
N ASP A 183 9.36 -6.38 4.52
CA ASP A 183 10.21 -5.42 5.23
C ASP A 183 10.23 -4.10 4.46
N PHE A 184 10.23 -2.98 5.18
CA PHE A 184 10.25 -1.66 4.58
C PHE A 184 10.73 -0.59 5.56
N THR A 185 11.20 0.52 5.02
CA THR A 185 11.29 1.79 5.72
C THR A 185 10.22 2.74 5.17
N VAL A 186 9.46 3.35 6.06
CA VAL A 186 8.55 4.45 5.72
C VAL A 186 9.01 5.74 6.41
N THR A 187 9.06 6.84 5.66
CA THR A 187 9.30 8.17 6.20
C THR A 187 8.27 9.20 5.75
N THR A 188 8.02 10.19 6.61
CA THR A 188 7.23 11.37 6.27
C THR A 188 7.75 12.57 7.05
N ARG A 189 7.58 13.78 6.51
CA ARG A 189 7.68 15.00 7.30
C ARG A 189 6.28 15.44 7.68
N ALA A 190 6.02 15.54 8.98
CA ALA A 190 4.72 15.90 9.52
C ALA A 190 4.79 17.22 10.32
N LEU A 191 3.75 18.06 10.19
CA LEU A 191 3.51 19.22 11.05
C LEU A 191 2.10 19.17 11.60
N ALA A 192 1.97 18.95 12.90
CA ALA A 192 0.70 19.07 13.63
C ALA A 192 0.54 20.50 14.17
N HIS A 193 -0.55 21.16 13.80
CA HIS A 193 -0.84 22.54 14.20
C HIS A 193 -2.34 22.79 14.39
N ASP A 194 -2.70 23.84 15.12
CA ASP A 194 -4.08 24.30 15.23
C ASP A 194 -4.50 25.13 13.99
N PRO A 195 -5.78 25.51 13.83
CA PRO A 195 -6.20 26.32 12.69
C PRO A 195 -5.54 27.70 12.56
N SER A 196 -4.88 28.21 13.60
CA SER A 196 -4.10 29.45 13.55
C SER A 196 -2.66 29.26 13.09
N GLY A 197 -2.19 28.00 13.02
CA GLY A 197 -0.82 27.63 12.69
C GLY A 197 0.11 27.50 13.90
N ALA A 198 -0.43 27.56 15.12
CA ALA A 198 0.32 27.34 16.36
C ALA A 198 0.32 25.86 16.76
N ALA A 199 1.12 25.50 17.77
CA ALA A 199 1.03 24.19 18.39
C ALA A 199 -0.41 23.93 18.89
N PRO A 200 -0.98 22.72 18.70
CA PRO A 200 -2.32 22.42 19.22
C PRO A 200 -2.40 22.70 20.73
N PRO A 201 -3.36 23.49 21.22
CA PRO A 201 -3.37 23.96 22.60
C PRO A 201 -3.89 22.92 23.61
N VAL A 202 -4.46 21.82 23.12
CA VAL A 202 -5.08 20.77 23.93
C VAL A 202 -4.32 19.47 23.76
N SER A 203 -4.09 18.75 24.86
CA SER A 203 -3.44 17.44 24.86
C SER A 203 -4.13 16.43 23.94
N TYR A 204 -3.32 15.48 23.45
CA TYR A 204 -3.70 14.38 22.57
C TYR A 204 -4.31 14.87 21.25
N ARG A 205 -3.52 15.67 20.53
CA ARG A 205 -3.78 16.15 19.17
C ARG A 205 -2.57 15.84 18.32
N LEU A 206 -2.59 14.67 17.71
CA LEU A 206 -1.41 14.05 17.12
C LEU A 206 -1.73 13.54 15.71
N GLY A 207 -0.72 13.49 14.86
CA GLY A 207 -0.77 12.77 13.60
C GLY A 207 0.62 12.31 13.14
N GLY A 208 0.65 11.31 12.28
CA GLY A 208 1.90 10.66 11.92
C GLY A 208 1.70 9.37 11.14
N ILE A 209 2.65 8.46 11.30
CA ILE A 209 2.67 7.16 10.62
C ILE A 209 2.01 6.11 11.51
N THR A 210 1.09 5.33 10.95
CA THR A 210 0.58 4.09 11.57
C THR A 210 0.89 2.91 10.67
N VAL A 211 1.30 1.79 11.27
CA VAL A 211 1.34 0.46 10.65
C VAL A 211 0.40 -0.46 11.42
N ARG A 212 -0.57 -1.07 10.75
CA ARG A 212 -1.58 -1.94 11.38
C ARG A 212 -1.72 -3.27 10.65
N ASN A 213 -2.18 -4.28 11.38
CA ASN A 213 -2.72 -5.50 10.78
C ASN A 213 -4.10 -5.19 10.16
N PRO A 214 -4.26 -5.35 8.84
CA PRO A 214 -5.51 -5.02 8.17
C PRO A 214 -6.65 -6.01 8.42
N ASP A 215 -6.33 -7.22 8.89
CA ASP A 215 -7.28 -8.32 9.08
C ASP A 215 -7.94 -8.28 10.48
N ASP A 216 -7.36 -7.51 11.41
CA ASP A 216 -7.91 -7.30 12.75
C ASP A 216 -9.10 -6.35 12.70
N THR A 217 -10.29 -6.94 12.70
CA THR A 217 -11.57 -6.22 12.57
C THR A 217 -12.50 -6.42 13.75
N ALA A 218 -12.12 -7.31 14.69
CA ALA A 218 -12.92 -7.62 15.87
C ALA A 218 -12.38 -6.85 17.09
N PRO A 219 -13.25 -6.38 18.00
CA PRO A 219 -12.80 -5.85 19.28
C PRO A 219 -11.95 -6.86 20.03
N GLY A 220 -10.88 -6.37 20.66
CA GLY A 220 -9.89 -7.15 21.40
C GLY A 220 -8.80 -7.79 20.54
N THR A 221 -8.76 -7.53 19.24
CA THR A 221 -7.77 -8.16 18.34
C THR A 221 -6.87 -7.15 17.64
N HIS A 222 -6.93 -5.85 17.93
CA HIS A 222 -6.23 -4.86 17.12
C HIS A 222 -4.73 -4.83 17.42
N ASP A 223 -3.92 -5.08 16.38
CA ASP A 223 -2.47 -4.90 16.41
C ASP A 223 -2.02 -3.72 15.54
N PHE A 224 -1.36 -2.74 16.15
CA PHE A 224 -0.78 -1.61 15.42
C PHE A 224 0.39 -0.96 16.15
N VAL A 225 1.23 -0.29 15.37
CA VAL A 225 2.32 0.57 15.83
C VAL A 225 2.11 1.94 15.22
N HIS A 226 2.33 3.00 15.99
CA HIS A 226 2.37 4.34 15.41
C HIS A 226 3.48 5.20 15.98
N LEU A 227 3.87 6.20 15.18
CA LEU A 227 4.79 7.27 15.52
C LEU A 227 4.16 8.59 15.05
N ALA A 228 3.85 9.48 15.98
CA ALA A 228 3.05 10.67 15.72
C ALA A 228 3.62 11.91 16.38
N VAL A 229 3.39 13.08 15.79
CA VAL A 229 3.80 14.39 16.32
C VAL A 229 2.59 15.24 16.65
N GLY A 230 2.68 16.07 17.69
CA GLY A 230 1.62 16.99 18.07
C GLY A 230 1.61 17.31 19.56
N ALA A 231 0.46 17.73 20.08
CA ALA A 231 0.30 17.95 21.52
C ALA A 231 0.11 16.63 22.24
N GLY A 232 1.07 16.28 23.11
CA GLY A 232 1.09 15.04 23.89
C GLY A 232 0.20 15.12 25.12
N ASP A 233 0.62 14.46 26.21
CA ASP A 233 -0.06 14.56 27.50
C ASP A 233 0.19 15.93 28.20
N PRO A 234 -0.41 16.22 29.37
CA PRO A 234 -0.21 17.50 30.07
C PRO A 234 1.23 17.84 30.46
N GLY A 235 2.13 16.85 30.53
CA GLY A 235 3.57 17.04 30.74
C GLY A 235 4.35 17.34 29.46
N HIS A 236 3.72 17.16 28.29
CA HIS A 236 4.34 17.22 26.97
C HIS A 236 3.54 18.12 26.04
N ALA A 237 3.73 19.44 26.14
CA ALA A 237 2.98 20.44 25.36
C ALA A 237 3.10 20.21 23.84
N PHE A 238 4.26 19.76 23.37
CA PHE A 238 4.49 19.29 22.01
C PHE A 238 5.51 18.16 22.05
N ALA A 239 5.23 17.05 21.38
CA ALA A 239 6.02 15.83 21.48
C ALA A 239 5.87 14.94 20.26
N VAL A 240 6.78 13.97 20.16
CA VAL A 240 6.60 12.76 19.36
C VAL A 240 6.05 11.66 20.27
N GLU A 241 4.87 11.12 19.97
CA GLU A 241 4.31 9.93 20.60
C GLU A 241 4.76 8.70 19.82
N HIS A 242 5.23 7.69 20.53
CA HIS A 242 5.38 6.34 19.99
C HIS A 242 4.46 5.39 20.75
N LYS A 243 3.82 4.47 20.02
CA LYS A 243 2.83 3.55 20.60
C LYS A 243 2.91 2.19 19.93
N ILE A 244 2.61 1.18 20.74
CA ILE A 244 2.29 -0.16 20.32
C ILE A 244 0.92 -0.53 20.89
N THR A 245 0.13 -1.24 20.10
CA THR A 245 -1.07 -1.95 20.54
C THR A 245 -0.94 -3.39 20.12
N VAL A 246 -1.13 -4.31 21.06
CA VAL A 246 -1.22 -5.76 20.82
C VAL A 246 -2.50 -6.27 21.47
N ASP A 247 -3.34 -7.00 20.73
CA ASP A 247 -4.64 -7.48 21.19
C ASP A 247 -5.46 -6.35 21.87
N SER A 248 -5.49 -5.18 21.22
CA SER A 248 -6.16 -3.97 21.73
C SER A 248 -5.65 -3.47 23.10
N GLN A 249 -4.43 -3.82 23.52
CA GLN A 249 -3.76 -3.27 24.70
C GLN A 249 -2.67 -2.29 24.26
N SER A 250 -2.91 -0.99 24.45
CA SER A 250 -1.96 0.05 24.05
C SER A 250 -0.95 0.40 25.14
N SER A 251 0.32 0.55 24.76
CA SER A 251 1.39 1.16 25.54
C SER A 251 2.02 2.28 24.73
N TYR A 252 2.21 3.45 25.34
CA TYR A 252 2.74 4.64 24.68
C TYR A 252 3.66 5.44 25.60
N ALA A 253 4.54 6.22 24.98
CA ALA A 253 5.32 7.25 25.65
C ALA A 253 5.61 8.41 24.69
N PHE A 254 6.19 9.49 25.24
CA PHE A 254 6.43 10.74 24.54
C PHE A 254 7.89 11.16 24.62
N ASP A 255 8.41 11.64 23.50
CA ASP A 255 9.66 12.40 23.41
C ASP A 255 9.33 13.89 23.25
N SER A 256 9.66 14.71 24.25
CA SER A 256 9.47 16.17 24.17
C SER A 256 10.31 16.76 23.03
N VAL A 257 9.68 17.52 22.13
CA VAL A 257 10.35 18.22 21.03
C VAL A 257 9.84 19.66 20.90
N PRO A 258 10.63 20.60 20.35
CA PRO A 258 10.12 21.93 20.04
C PRO A 258 9.00 21.86 19.00
N PHE A 259 8.07 22.83 19.05
CA PHE A 259 7.06 22.98 18.01
C PHE A 259 7.70 23.24 16.64
N GLY A 260 7.28 22.47 15.63
CA GLY A 260 7.76 22.57 14.27
C GLY A 260 7.54 21.27 13.49
N PRO A 261 7.93 21.24 12.20
CA PRO A 261 7.87 20.02 11.40
C PRO A 261 8.87 18.98 11.93
N VAL A 262 8.50 17.71 11.86
CA VAL A 262 9.32 16.58 12.31
C VAL A 262 9.37 15.51 11.22
N ASP A 263 10.57 15.03 10.91
CA ASP A 263 10.72 13.83 10.08
C ASP A 263 10.46 12.60 10.96
N LEU A 264 9.51 11.76 10.59
CA LEU A 264 9.13 10.52 11.26
C LEU A 264 9.56 9.33 10.43
N ARG A 265 10.01 8.25 11.09
CA ARG A 265 10.43 7.01 10.43
C ARG A 265 10.01 5.78 11.22
N ILE A 266 9.45 4.81 10.50
CA ILE A 266 9.24 3.45 10.98
C ILE A 266 9.98 2.50 10.04
N VAL A 267 10.85 1.65 10.59
CA VAL A 267 11.49 0.54 9.87
C VAL A 267 10.87 -0.77 10.36
N ARG A 268 10.37 -1.58 9.44
CA ARG A 268 9.86 -2.92 9.71
C ARG A 268 10.85 -3.97 9.23
N ILE A 269 11.18 -4.92 10.10
CA ILE A 269 11.95 -6.13 9.77
C ILE A 269 11.25 -7.32 10.42
N GLY A 270 10.49 -8.09 9.63
CA GLY A 270 9.60 -9.15 10.12
C GLY A 270 8.58 -8.62 11.14
N ASP A 271 8.72 -9.05 12.39
CA ASP A 271 7.86 -8.66 13.52
C ASP A 271 8.44 -7.49 14.34
N VAL A 272 9.59 -6.94 13.94
CA VAL A 272 10.29 -5.85 14.64
C VAL A 272 10.02 -4.51 13.96
N PHE A 273 9.72 -3.50 14.77
CA PHE A 273 9.48 -2.12 14.35
C PHE A 273 10.43 -1.18 15.08
N GLU A 274 11.28 -0.48 14.33
CA GLU A 274 12.16 0.56 14.85
C GLU A 274 11.60 1.94 14.53
N LEU A 275 11.33 2.73 15.57
CA LEU A 275 10.72 4.05 15.47
C LEU A 275 11.77 5.10 15.77
N SER A 276 11.88 6.08 14.89
CA SER A 276 12.82 7.19 15.06
C SER A 276 12.28 8.46 14.45
N PHE A 277 12.71 9.60 14.98
CA PHE A 277 12.37 10.92 14.45
C PHE A 277 13.63 11.74 14.24
N LYS A 278 13.52 12.84 13.49
CA LYS A 278 14.61 13.78 13.28
C LYS A 278 14.04 15.20 13.14
N LEU A 279 14.58 16.14 13.90
CA LEU A 279 14.20 17.55 13.79
C LEU A 279 14.94 18.20 12.61
N PRO A 280 14.42 19.28 12.01
CA PRO A 280 15.07 19.94 10.88
C PRO A 280 16.51 20.41 11.15
N ALA A 281 16.83 20.73 12.40
CA ALA A 281 18.17 21.16 12.81
C ALA A 281 19.13 19.99 13.10
N ASP A 282 18.63 18.76 13.18
CA ASP A 282 19.41 17.59 13.57
C ASP A 282 20.11 16.95 12.36
N ALA A 283 21.36 16.51 12.58
CA ALA A 283 22.12 15.79 11.56
C ALA A 283 21.80 14.29 11.51
N SER A 284 21.16 13.75 12.54
CA SER A 284 20.95 12.31 12.73
C SER A 284 19.55 12.01 13.29
N TRP A 285 19.05 10.82 12.97
CA TRP A 285 17.82 10.31 13.57
C TRP A 285 18.00 9.99 15.06
N THR A 286 17.02 10.39 15.86
CA THR A 286 16.86 10.03 17.26
C THR A 286 15.97 8.79 17.36
N SER A 287 16.48 7.73 17.99
CA SER A 287 15.67 6.53 18.27
C SER A 287 14.65 6.86 19.36
N SER A 288 13.40 6.48 19.11
CA SER A 288 12.28 6.69 20.04
C SER A 288 11.90 5.36 20.70
N ALA A 289 11.69 4.30 19.90
CA ALA A 289 11.39 2.97 20.42
C ALA A 289 11.77 1.84 19.46
N THR A 290 11.87 0.63 20.01
CA THR A 290 11.85 -0.62 19.24
C THR A 290 10.75 -1.49 19.82
N TYR A 291 9.85 -1.93 18.95
CA TYR A 291 8.73 -2.78 19.30
C TYR A 291 8.84 -4.13 18.60
N VAL A 292 8.34 -5.17 19.27
CA VAL A 292 8.08 -6.47 18.66
C VAL A 292 6.57 -6.65 18.70
N VAL A 293 5.95 -6.82 17.53
CA VAL A 293 4.52 -7.11 17.39
C VAL A 293 4.42 -8.55 16.89
N PRO A 294 4.29 -9.54 17.79
CA PRO A 294 4.20 -10.93 17.39
C PRO A 294 3.03 -11.11 16.42
N GLN A 295 3.22 -11.91 15.37
CA GLN A 295 2.16 -12.30 14.44
C GLN A 295 1.63 -11.21 13.51
N MET A 296 2.32 -10.06 13.40
CA MET A 296 1.97 -9.07 12.38
C MET A 296 2.06 -9.72 10.98
N PRO A 297 0.99 -9.72 10.17
CA PRO A 297 0.99 -10.42 8.90
C PRO A 297 2.01 -9.83 7.92
N ALA A 298 2.47 -10.64 6.97
CA ALA A 298 3.43 -10.17 5.97
C ALA A 298 2.94 -8.95 5.20
N THR A 299 1.63 -8.82 4.96
CA THR A 299 1.00 -7.63 4.37
C THR A 299 0.32 -6.82 5.45
N VAL A 300 0.71 -5.56 5.62
CA VAL A 300 0.16 -4.60 6.58
C VAL A 300 -0.48 -3.41 5.86
N GLU A 301 -1.30 -2.65 6.57
CA GLU A 301 -1.65 -1.29 6.14
C GLU A 301 -0.70 -0.30 6.80
N VAL A 302 -0.03 0.52 5.98
CA VAL A 302 0.88 1.59 6.43
C VAL A 302 0.43 2.91 5.82
N GLY A 303 0.40 3.95 6.62
CA GLY A 303 -0.14 5.22 6.15
C GLY A 303 -0.06 6.36 7.15
N LEU A 304 -0.76 7.44 6.80
CA LEU A 304 -0.79 8.70 7.51
C LEU A 304 -2.11 8.86 8.25
N MET A 305 -2.05 9.26 9.51
CA MET A 305 -3.22 9.44 10.37
C MET A 305 -3.18 10.76 11.13
N ALA A 306 -4.35 11.21 11.58
CA ALA A 306 -4.47 12.30 12.56
C ALA A 306 -5.65 12.00 13.48
N TYR A 307 -5.54 12.37 14.75
CA TYR A 307 -6.60 12.12 15.73
C TYR A 307 -6.68 13.16 16.85
N ALA A 308 -7.85 13.24 17.46
CA ALA A 308 -8.12 14.09 18.62
C ALA A 308 -8.87 13.32 19.71
N ASN A 309 -8.34 13.29 20.95
CA ASN A 309 -9.00 12.57 22.05
C ASN A 309 -10.21 13.32 22.64
N ALA A 310 -10.31 14.64 22.45
CA ALA A 310 -11.41 15.42 23.01
C ALA A 310 -11.81 16.58 22.08
N SER A 311 -12.93 17.22 22.42
CA SER A 311 -13.31 18.52 21.84
C SER A 311 -12.70 19.66 22.67
N PRO A 312 -12.40 20.83 22.06
CA PRO A 312 -12.41 21.09 20.62
C PRO A 312 -11.30 20.30 19.90
N ILE A 313 -11.49 20.00 18.61
CA ILE A 313 -10.52 19.21 17.83
C ILE A 313 -9.23 19.99 17.62
N ASP A 314 -9.28 21.25 17.19
CA ASP A 314 -8.13 22.17 17.07
C ASP A 314 -6.82 21.52 16.56
N LEU A 315 -6.93 20.68 15.53
CA LEU A 315 -5.82 19.96 14.92
C LEU A 315 -5.97 19.90 13.41
N GLN A 316 -4.88 20.20 12.74
CA GLN A 316 -4.60 19.90 11.33
C GLN A 316 -3.21 19.27 11.29
N VAL A 317 -3.02 18.28 10.42
CA VAL A 317 -1.71 17.67 10.21
C VAL A 317 -1.38 17.70 8.74
N ASP A 318 -0.27 18.35 8.43
CA ASP A 318 0.29 18.42 7.09
C ASP A 318 1.41 17.39 6.94
N PHE A 319 1.39 16.67 5.82
CA PHE A 319 2.39 15.68 5.43
C PHE A 319 2.98 16.05 4.08
N ASP A 320 4.27 16.33 4.04
CA ASP A 320 4.93 16.77 2.79
C ASP A 320 5.17 15.63 1.81
N ALA A 321 5.35 14.42 2.32
CA ALA A 321 5.60 13.22 1.51
C ALA A 321 5.29 11.95 2.29
N PHE A 322 5.12 10.85 1.58
CA PHE A 322 5.16 9.50 2.09
C PHE A 322 6.20 8.72 1.29
N ASP A 323 7.37 8.50 1.86
CA ASP A 323 8.47 7.83 1.19
C ASP A 323 8.57 6.38 1.67
N LEU A 324 8.60 5.44 0.72
CA LEU A 324 8.84 4.03 0.97
C LEU A 324 10.17 3.59 0.38
N SER A 325 10.90 2.79 1.13
CA SER A 325 12.05 2.04 0.62
C SER A 325 12.06 0.62 1.19
N PRO A 326 12.80 -0.31 0.57
CA PRO A 326 13.17 -1.55 1.24
C PRO A 326 13.87 -1.29 2.58
#